data_AF-A0A353Y2K8-F1
#
_entry.id   AF-A0A353Y2K8-F1
#
_cell.length_a   1.000
_cell.length_b   1.000
_cell.length_c   1.000
_cell.angle_alpha   90.00
_cell.angle_beta   90.00
_cell.angle_gamma   90.00
#
_symmetry.space_group_name_H-M   'P 1'
#
loop_
_entity.id
_entity.type
_entity.pdbx_description
1 polymer ?
#
loop_
_entity_poly.entity_id
_entity_poly.type
_entity_poly.pdbx_seq_one_letter_code
_entity_poly.pdbx_strand_id
1 'polypeptide(L)' 'MTDTTSKTNLLGLTQQKLEAFFEGLGEKRFRAGQVMKWM' A
#
# COMPACT_ATOMS: atom_id res chain seq x y z
N MET A 1 1.55 25.18 1.06
CA MET A 1 1.95 24.38 2.24
C MET A 1 2.39 23.02 1.71
N THR A 2 3.67 22.66 1.84
CA THR A 2 4.18 21.35 1.42
C THR A 2 3.88 20.35 2.52
N ASP A 3 2.75 19.65 2.39
CA ASP A 3 2.39 18.55 3.27
C ASP A 3 3.46 17.46 3.14
N THR A 4 4.27 17.24 4.17
CA THR A 4 5.21 16.12 4.22
C THR A 4 4.43 14.83 4.41
N THR A 5 3.84 14.32 3.33
CA THR A 5 3.25 12.99 3.32
C THR A 5 4.36 11.98 3.56
N SER A 6 4.41 11.43 4.78
CA SER A 6 5.37 10.41 5.15
C SER A 6 5.21 9.20 4.22
N LYS A 7 6.30 8.78 3.56
CA LYS A 7 6.28 7.63 2.65
C LYS A 7 6.31 6.34 3.45
N THR A 8 5.34 5.47 3.19
CA THR A 8 5.35 4.11 3.75
C THR A 8 6.25 3.21 2.91
N ASN A 9 7.18 2.50 3.55
CA ASN A 9 7.94 1.45 2.89
C ASN A 9 7.05 0.22 2.68
N LEU A 10 6.81 -0.16 1.42
CA LEU A 10 5.99 -1.32 1.06
C LEU A 10 6.79 -2.63 1.10
N LEU A 11 8.12 -2.55 0.98
CA LEU A 11 9.00 -3.72 1.05
C LEU A 11 9.03 -4.25 2.49
N GLY A 12 8.67 -5.53 2.66
CA GLY A 12 8.58 -6.19 3.96
C GLY A 12 7.18 -6.18 4.59
N LEU A 13 6.18 -5.57 3.95
CA LEU A 13 4.79 -5.78 4.34
C LEU A 13 4.30 -7.16 3.91
N THR A 14 3.57 -7.84 4.79
CA THR A 14 2.81 -9.03 4.39
C THR A 14 1.66 -8.60 3.47
N GLN A 15 1.15 -9.53 2.66
CA GLN A 15 0.02 -9.26 1.76
C GLN A 15 -1.17 -8.63 2.51
N GLN A 16 -1.53 -9.15 3.69
CA GLN A 16 -2.63 -8.61 4.50
C GLN A 16 -2.40 -7.16 4.94
N LYS A 17 -1.16 -6.79 5.29
CA LYS A 17 -0.82 -5.41 5.65
C LYS A 17 -0.88 -4.49 4.45
N LEU A 18 -0.48 -4.97 3.27
CA LEU A 18 -0.58 -4.23 2.03
C LEU A 18 -2.05 -4.01 1.65
N GLU A 19 -2.89 -5.03 1.76
CA GLU A 19 -4.34 -4.93 1.54
C GLU A 19 -4.98 -3.90 2.48
N ALA A 20 -4.68 -3.94 3.78
CA ALA A 20 -5.17 -2.95 4.74
C ALA A 20 -4.67 -1.52 4.45
N PHE A 21 -3.42 -1.39 3.99
CA PHE A 21 -2.88 -0.10 3.56
C PHE A 21 -3.65 0.46 2.35
N PHE A 22 -3.89 -0.36 1.32
CA PHE A 22 -4.68 0.06 0.15
C PHE A 22 -6.15 0.31 0.49
N GLU A 23 -6.76 -0.48 1.40
CA GLU A 23 -8.12 -0.24 1.89
C GLU A 23 -8.24 1.11 2.60
N GLY A 24 -7.23 1.50 3.39
CA GLY A 24 -7.13 2.82 4.03
C GLY A 24 -6.97 3.99 3.05
N LEU A 25 -6.49 3.72 1.83
CA LEU A 25 -6.45 4.69 0.73
C LEU A 25 -7.76 4.74 -0.08
N GLY A 26 -8.74 3.88 0.24
CA GLY A 26 -9.97 3.73 -0.53
C GLY A 26 -9.82 2.87 -1.80
N GLU A 27 -8.72 2.14 -1.92
CA GLU A 27 -8.44 1.26 -3.05
C GLU A 27 -8.93 -0.18 -2.81
N LYS A 28 -9.22 -0.89 -3.91
CA LYS A 28 -9.69 -2.28 -3.84
C LYS A 28 -8.54 -3.23 -3.46
N ARG A 29 -8.84 -4.27 -2.67
CA ARG A 29 -7.84 -5.25 -2.18
C ARG A 29 -6.95 -5.86 -3.25
N PHE A 30 -7.47 -6.13 -4.45
CA PHE A 30 -6.65 -6.69 -5.53
C PHE A 30 -5.49 -5.78 -5.97
N ARG A 31 -5.54 -4.47 -5.68
CA ARG A 31 -4.45 -3.52 -5.94
C ARG A 31 -3.18 -3.89 -5.19
N ALA A 32 -3.30 -4.31 -3.93
CA ALA A 32 -2.18 -4.81 -3.15
C ALA A 32 -1.49 -5.98 -3.87
N GLY A 33 -2.27 -6.94 -4.37
CA GLY A 33 -1.75 -8.08 -5.12
C GLY A 33 -1.12 -7.70 -6.46
N GLN A 34 -1.64 -6.69 -7.16
CA GLN A 34 -1.01 -6.17 -8.39
C GLN A 34 0.36 -5.56 -8.07
N VAL A 35 0.44 -4.67 -7.09
CA VAL A 35 1.70 -4.03 -6.70
C VAL A 35 2.72 -5.06 -6.21
N MET A 36 2.29 -6.08 -5.44
CA MET A 36 3.16 -7.16 -4.98
C MET A 36 3.74 -8.01 -6.12
N LYS A 37 3.06 -8.11 -7.26
CA LYS A 37 3.60 -8.80 -8.45
C LYS A 37 4.60 -7.94 -9.23
N TRP A 38 4.55 -6.61 -9.08
CA TRP A 38 5.45 -5.66 -9.74
C TRP A 38 6.71 -5.35 -8.93
N MET A 39 6.63 -5.47 -7.60
CA MET A 39 7.77 -5.33 -6.68
C MET A 39 8.74 -6.50 -6.81
#